data_AF-A0A3R6RJN5-F1
#
_entry.id   AF-A0A3R6RJN5-F1
#
_cell.length_a   1.000
_cell.length_b   1.000
_cell.length_c   1.000
_cell.angle_alpha   90.00
_cell.angle_beta   90.00
_cell.angle_gamma   90.00
#
_symmetry.space_group_name_H-M   'P 1'
#
loop_
_entity.id
_entity.type
_entity.pdbx_description
1 polymer ?
#
loop_
_entity_poly.entity_id
_entity_poly.type
_entity_poly.pdbx_seq_one_letter_code
_entity_poly.pdbx_strand_id
1 'polypeptide(L)'
;MIIDQIDNIEYYESILPGLSNGLKKLEALPSLETGRYEFEGGFLMIQEGDTKPMEEGTFEAHRNYVDVQIMLRGCEELAWEEYHKLNSVIPYNKEKDQERLDGEKKHVVLISEGMFFAAFPQDGHKAVSHTGEQHHYVKAVMKLRLPN
;
A
#
# COMPACT_ATOMS: atom_id res chain seq x y z
N MET A 1 -6.16 7.78 5.39
CA MET A 1 -6.21 6.41 4.83
C MET A 1 -7.62 6.06 4.40
N ILE A 2 -7.78 5.29 3.32
CA ILE A 2 -9.03 4.62 2.93
C ILE A 2 -8.80 3.11 3.08
N ILE A 3 -9.77 2.37 3.62
CA ILE A 3 -9.79 0.90 3.63
C ILE A 3 -11.20 0.48 3.22
N ASP A 4 -11.33 -0.31 2.16
CA ASP A 4 -12.62 -0.77 1.66
C ASP A 4 -12.46 -2.03 0.79
N GLN A 5 -13.57 -2.54 0.26
CA GLN A 5 -13.62 -3.58 -0.76
C GLN A 5 -13.28 -3.02 -2.14
N ILE A 6 -12.60 -3.82 -2.96
CA ILE A 6 -12.22 -3.43 -4.33
C ILE A 6 -13.46 -3.11 -5.19
N ASP A 7 -14.60 -3.73 -4.93
CA ASP A 7 -15.88 -3.44 -5.60
C ASP A 7 -16.32 -1.97 -5.43
N ASN A 8 -15.83 -1.29 -4.40
CA ASN A 8 -16.13 0.11 -4.11
C ASN A 8 -15.01 1.07 -4.57
N ILE A 9 -13.91 0.57 -5.14
CA ILE A 9 -12.71 1.38 -5.38
C ILE A 9 -12.96 2.56 -6.32
N GLU A 10 -13.87 2.41 -7.29
CA GLU A 10 -14.21 3.45 -8.26
C GLU A 10 -14.91 4.66 -7.62
N TYR A 11 -15.57 4.51 -6.46
CA TYR A 11 -16.15 5.65 -5.73
C TYR A 11 -15.10 6.69 -5.32
N TYR A 12 -13.82 6.27 -5.23
CA TYR A 12 -12.71 7.11 -4.81
C TYR A 12 -11.92 7.72 -5.97
N GLU A 13 -12.33 7.52 -7.23
CA GLU A 13 -11.60 8.02 -8.41
C GLU A 13 -11.33 9.54 -8.34
N SER A 14 -12.30 10.31 -7.85
CA SER A 14 -12.18 11.77 -7.72
C SER A 14 -11.06 12.25 -6.77
N ILE A 15 -10.59 11.40 -5.85
CA ILE A 15 -9.56 11.71 -4.86
C ILE A 15 -8.29 10.85 -5.01
N LEU A 16 -8.31 9.86 -5.90
CA LEU A 16 -7.20 8.97 -6.23
C LEU A 16 -6.75 9.22 -7.68
N PRO A 17 -5.84 10.19 -7.92
CA PRO A 17 -5.46 10.58 -9.28
C PRO A 17 -4.81 9.43 -10.05
N GLY A 18 -5.30 9.15 -11.26
CA GLY A 18 -4.77 8.07 -12.10
C GLY A 18 -5.26 6.66 -11.72
N LEU A 19 -6.18 6.52 -10.76
CA LEU A 19 -6.74 5.22 -10.35
C LEU A 19 -7.32 4.44 -11.53
N SER A 20 -8.15 5.07 -12.37
CA SER A 20 -8.76 4.42 -13.55
C SER A 20 -7.70 3.86 -14.52
N ASN A 21 -6.60 4.58 -14.73
CA ASN A 21 -5.50 4.10 -15.58
C ASN A 21 -4.76 2.92 -14.93
N GLY A 22 -4.56 2.97 -13.62
CA GLY A 22 -3.96 1.89 -12.85
C GLY A 22 -4.82 0.61 -12.84
N LEU A 23 -6.12 0.73 -12.64
CA LEU A 23 -7.08 -0.39 -12.70
C LEU A 23 -7.12 -1.04 -14.09
N LYS A 24 -7.27 -0.23 -15.15
CA LYS A 24 -7.18 -0.73 -16.53
C LYS A 24 -5.85 -1.44 -16.81
N LYS A 25 -4.75 -0.93 -16.25
CA LYS A 25 -3.43 -1.56 -16.41
C LYS A 25 -3.36 -2.90 -15.68
N LEU A 26 -3.92 -3.00 -14.47
CA LEU A 26 -4.00 -4.23 -13.69
C LEU A 26 -4.85 -5.30 -14.39
N GLU A 27 -6.03 -4.94 -14.88
CA GLU A 27 -6.91 -5.84 -15.64
C GLU A 27 -6.28 -6.37 -16.93
N ALA A 28 -5.46 -5.55 -17.58
CA ALA A 28 -4.78 -5.90 -18.83
C ALA A 28 -3.51 -6.74 -18.63
N LEU A 29 -3.10 -7.07 -17.40
CA LEU A 29 -1.93 -7.92 -17.18
C LEU A 29 -2.20 -9.36 -17.66
N PRO A 30 -1.28 -9.97 -18.42
CA PRO A 30 -1.45 -11.33 -18.92
C PRO A 30 -1.34 -12.39 -17.81
N SER A 31 -0.63 -12.07 -16.73
CA SER A 31 -0.45 -12.89 -15.53
C SER A 31 -0.15 -11.98 -14.34
N LEU A 32 -0.33 -12.50 -13.12
CA LEU A 32 0.06 -11.83 -11.86
C LEU A 32 1.53 -12.10 -11.52
N GLU A 33 2.41 -12.08 -12.51
CA GLU A 33 3.85 -12.24 -12.27
C GLU A 33 4.42 -11.00 -11.58
N THR A 34 5.40 -11.23 -10.71
CA THR A 34 6.08 -10.14 -10.00
C THR A 34 6.80 -9.23 -11.00
N GLY A 35 6.61 -7.92 -10.85
CA GLY A 35 7.09 -6.96 -11.83
C GLY A 35 6.59 -5.56 -11.58
N ARG A 36 7.12 -4.62 -12.37
CA ARG A 36 6.73 -3.20 -12.36
C ARG A 36 6.14 -2.83 -13.71
N TYR A 37 4.99 -2.18 -13.70
CA TYR A 37 4.25 -1.82 -14.89
C TYR A 37 3.83 -0.35 -14.84
N GLU A 38 4.31 0.44 -15.79
CA GLU A 38 4.01 1.88 -15.90
C GLU A 38 2.62 2.13 -16.52
N PHE A 39 1.99 3.23 -16.12
CA PHE A 39 0.76 3.77 -16.73
C PHE A 39 0.72 5.30 -16.59
N GLU A 40 -0.19 5.95 -17.30
CA GLU A 40 -0.35 7.41 -17.18
C GLU A 40 -0.85 7.78 -15.77
N GLY A 41 -0.04 8.56 -15.05
CA GLY A 41 -0.32 8.97 -13.68
C GLY A 41 0.35 8.11 -12.60
N GLY A 42 1.12 7.07 -12.94
CA GLY A 42 1.75 6.24 -11.93
C GLY A 42 2.38 4.94 -12.44
N PHE A 43 2.54 4.00 -11.53
CA PHE A 43 2.97 2.65 -11.84
C PHE A 43 2.37 1.66 -10.84
N LEU A 44 2.26 0.40 -11.23
CA LEU A 44 1.85 -0.68 -10.34
C LEU A 44 2.93 -1.75 -10.26
N MET A 45 2.96 -2.44 -9.13
CA MET A 45 3.80 -3.59 -8.91
C MET A 45 2.97 -4.77 -8.42
N ILE A 46 3.21 -5.96 -8.93
CA ILE A 46 2.69 -7.19 -8.31
C ILE A 46 3.72 -7.72 -7.33
N GLN A 47 3.29 -7.98 -6.10
CA GLN A 47 4.10 -8.51 -5.02
C GLN A 47 3.48 -9.79 -4.48
N GLU A 48 4.31 -10.77 -4.17
CA GLU A 48 3.94 -12.06 -3.59
C GLU A 48 4.97 -12.44 -2.53
N GLY A 49 4.51 -13.05 -1.44
CA GLY A 49 5.39 -13.54 -0.39
C GLY A 49 4.65 -13.87 0.89
N ASP A 50 5.42 -14.01 1.97
CA ASP A 50 4.89 -14.31 3.30
C ASP A 50 5.01 -13.09 4.22
N THR A 51 3.98 -12.88 5.04
CA THR A 51 3.96 -11.82 6.06
C THR A 51 5.01 -12.08 7.14
N LYS A 52 5.41 -11.01 7.82
CA LYS A 52 6.37 -11.04 8.94
C LYS A 52 5.70 -10.67 10.25
N PRO A 53 6.26 -11.02 11.42
CA PRO A 53 5.73 -10.56 12.69
C PRO A 53 5.61 -9.03 12.71
N MET A 54 4.52 -8.49 13.26
CA MET A 54 4.26 -7.05 13.38
C MET A 54 5.35 -6.31 14.18
N GLU A 55 6.16 -7.02 14.94
CA GLU A 55 7.35 -6.49 15.63
C GLU A 55 8.57 -6.28 14.71
N GLU A 56 8.61 -6.93 13.56
CA GLU A 56 9.69 -6.77 12.58
C GLU A 56 9.40 -5.68 11.55
N GLY A 57 10.43 -4.95 11.12
CA GLY A 57 10.29 -3.91 10.12
C GLY A 57 9.72 -2.60 10.66
N THR A 58 9.51 -1.65 9.77
CA THR A 58 9.23 -0.24 10.08
C THR A 58 7.94 0.20 9.41
N PHE A 59 7.32 1.26 9.93
CA PHE A 59 6.37 2.03 9.15
C PHE A 59 7.09 2.68 7.97
N GLU A 60 6.33 2.98 6.92
CA GLU A 60 6.77 3.81 5.81
C GLU A 60 5.74 4.89 5.49
N ALA A 61 6.22 5.99 4.91
CA ALA A 61 5.40 7.06 4.37
C ALA A 61 6.02 7.61 3.09
N HIS A 62 5.17 8.15 2.22
CA HIS A 62 5.48 8.62 0.88
C HIS A 62 5.10 10.10 0.75
N ARG A 63 5.72 10.84 -0.17
CA ARG A 63 5.45 12.28 -0.34
C ARG A 63 4.89 12.60 -1.73
N ASN A 64 5.28 11.83 -2.75
CA ASN A 64 4.94 12.10 -4.14
C ASN A 64 3.84 11.16 -4.68
N TYR A 65 3.56 10.07 -3.97
CA TYR A 65 2.56 9.09 -4.37
C TYR A 65 1.55 8.81 -3.26
N VAL A 66 0.31 8.50 -3.67
CA VAL A 66 -0.64 7.73 -2.87
C VAL A 66 -0.41 6.26 -3.15
N ASP A 67 -0.30 5.47 -2.09
CA ASP A 67 -0.16 4.02 -2.17
C ASP A 67 -1.51 3.36 -2.13
N VAL A 68 -1.94 2.78 -3.24
CA VAL A 68 -3.15 1.95 -3.30
C VAL A 68 -2.71 0.49 -3.36
N GLN A 69 -2.90 -0.25 -2.27
CA GLN A 69 -2.54 -1.66 -2.20
C GLN A 69 -3.82 -2.50 -2.21
N ILE A 70 -3.94 -3.38 -3.21
CA ILE A 70 -5.10 -4.24 -3.44
C ILE A 70 -4.69 -5.67 -3.13
N MET A 71 -5.37 -6.32 -2.19
CA MET A 71 -5.14 -7.72 -1.83
C MET A 71 -5.82 -8.63 -2.85
N LEU A 72 -5.02 -9.25 -3.73
CA LEU A 72 -5.50 -10.10 -4.81
C LEU A 72 -5.71 -11.55 -4.35
N ARG A 73 -4.86 -12.04 -3.44
CA ARG A 73 -4.99 -13.35 -2.80
C ARG A 73 -4.45 -13.32 -1.37
N GLY A 74 -5.11 -14.06 -0.47
CA GLY A 74 -4.65 -14.21 0.92
C GLY A 74 -4.95 -13.00 1.79
N CYS A 75 -4.05 -12.65 2.71
CA CYS A 75 -4.26 -11.52 3.62
C CYS A 75 -2.95 -10.98 4.21
N GLU A 76 -3.03 -9.77 4.77
CA GLU A 76 -2.01 -9.18 5.63
C GLU A 76 -2.67 -8.34 6.72
N GLU A 77 -1.96 -8.11 7.82
CA GLU A 77 -2.32 -7.07 8.77
C GLU A 77 -1.55 -5.79 8.46
N LEU A 78 -2.29 -4.69 8.43
CA LEU A 78 -1.80 -3.35 8.20
C LEU A 78 -1.84 -2.58 9.52
N ALA A 79 -0.69 -2.07 9.97
CA ALA A 79 -0.68 -1.03 11.00
C ALA A 79 -0.70 0.36 10.37
N TRP A 80 -1.46 1.28 10.97
CA TRP A 80 -1.54 2.68 10.57
C TRP A 80 -1.38 3.62 11.76
N GLU A 81 -0.71 4.74 11.53
CA GLU A 81 -0.71 5.89 12.42
C GLU A 81 -0.46 7.17 11.63
N GLU A 82 -0.93 8.30 12.15
CA GLU A 82 -0.65 9.62 11.58
C GLU A 82 0.86 9.88 11.53
N TYR A 83 1.38 10.28 10.36
CA TYR A 83 2.81 10.50 10.10
C TYR A 83 3.49 11.34 11.19
N HIS A 84 2.83 12.39 11.65
CA HIS A 84 3.39 13.32 12.64
C HIS A 84 3.54 12.75 14.06
N LYS A 85 3.01 11.55 14.32
CA LYS A 85 3.18 10.83 15.59
C LYS A 85 4.29 9.77 15.53
N LEU A 86 4.83 9.53 14.34
CA LEU A 86 5.91 8.58 14.12
C LEU A 86 7.26 9.29 14.12
N ASN A 87 8.32 8.54 14.43
CA ASN A 87 9.68 9.05 14.49
C ASN A 87 10.49 8.50 13.31
N SER A 88 11.23 9.37 12.63
CA SER A 88 12.13 8.98 11.53
C SER A 88 13.26 8.10 12.06
N VAL A 89 13.37 6.88 11.53
CA VAL A 89 14.47 5.96 11.83
C VAL A 89 15.40 5.77 10.62
N ILE A 90 14.87 5.93 9.41
CA ILE A 90 15.68 6.11 8.20
C ILE A 90 15.14 7.35 7.47
N PRO A 91 15.98 8.39 7.29
CA PRO A 91 15.56 9.62 6.64
C PRO A 91 14.97 9.41 5.24
N TYR A 92 14.11 10.33 4.85
CA TYR A 92 13.45 10.32 3.54
C TYR A 92 14.45 10.21 2.38
N ASN A 93 14.22 9.20 1.53
CA ASN A 93 14.94 8.96 0.30
C ASN A 93 14.10 9.42 -0.90
N LYS A 94 14.58 10.43 -1.64
CA LYS A 94 13.88 11.01 -2.80
C LYS A 94 13.72 10.03 -3.97
N GLU A 95 14.69 9.15 -4.20
CA GLU A 95 14.65 8.20 -5.33
C GLU A 95 13.60 7.11 -5.10
N LYS A 96 13.42 6.69 -3.84
CA LYS A 96 12.44 5.67 -3.44
C LYS A 96 11.09 6.26 -3.04
N ASP A 97 10.97 7.60 -2.97
CA ASP A 97 9.87 8.32 -2.34
C ASP A 97 9.49 7.76 -0.97
N GLN A 98 10.46 7.47 -0.11
CA GLN A 98 10.19 6.70 1.11
C GLN A 98 10.97 7.22 2.31
N GLU A 99 10.28 7.37 3.43
CA GLU A 99 10.85 7.52 4.77
C GLU A 99 10.51 6.28 5.59
N ARG A 100 11.47 5.77 6.40
CA ARG A 100 11.17 4.69 7.36
C ARG A 100 11.00 5.27 8.74
N LEU A 101 9.95 4.83 9.40
CA LEU A 101 9.41 5.41 10.61
C LEU A 101 9.20 4.32 11.67
N ASP A 102 9.20 4.72 12.93
CA ASP A 102 8.85 3.87 14.05
C ASP A 102 7.93 4.59 15.05
N GLY A 103 7.10 3.83 15.73
CA GLY A 103 6.10 4.37 16.66
C GLY A 103 5.09 3.32 17.10
N GLU A 104 4.08 3.77 17.84
CA GLU A 104 3.07 2.89 18.40
C GLU A 104 2.15 2.33 17.32
N LYS A 105 1.87 1.02 17.38
CA LYS A 105 1.04 0.29 16.41
C LYS A 105 -0.40 0.17 16.92
N LYS A 106 -1.02 1.31 17.25
CA LYS A 106 -2.34 1.36 17.91
C LYS A 106 -3.49 0.90 17.02
N HIS A 107 -3.39 1.17 15.73
CA HIS A 107 -4.42 0.82 14.76
C HIS A 107 -3.86 -0.28 13.87
N VAL A 108 -4.39 -1.49 14.04
CA VAL A 108 -4.05 -2.66 13.21
C VAL A 108 -5.34 -3.20 12.63
N VAL A 109 -5.35 -3.44 11.32
CA VAL A 109 -6.51 -3.92 10.58
C VAL A 109 -6.10 -5.08 9.68
N LEU A 110 -6.88 -6.16 9.67
CA LEU A 110 -6.72 -7.25 8.72
C LEU A 110 -7.23 -6.82 7.34
N ILE A 111 -6.36 -6.85 6.34
CA ILE A 111 -6.67 -6.64 4.93
C ILE A 111 -6.76 -8.02 4.27
N SER A 112 -7.98 -8.46 4.01
CA SER A 112 -8.26 -9.77 3.40
C SER A 112 -8.38 -9.66 1.88
N GLU A 113 -8.34 -10.81 1.20
CA GLU A 113 -8.59 -10.92 -0.24
C GLU A 113 -9.83 -10.11 -0.67
N GLY A 114 -9.69 -9.36 -1.76
CA GLY A 114 -10.73 -8.45 -2.26
C GLY A 114 -10.75 -7.07 -1.59
N MET A 115 -10.01 -6.86 -0.50
CA MET A 115 -9.88 -5.53 0.11
C MET A 115 -8.74 -4.73 -0.51
N PHE A 116 -8.83 -3.41 -0.36
CA PHE A 116 -7.72 -2.50 -0.63
C PHE A 116 -7.55 -1.49 0.49
N PHE A 117 -6.39 -0.85 0.52
CA PHE A 117 -6.21 0.40 1.23
C PHE A 117 -5.53 1.44 0.36
N ALA A 118 -5.84 2.72 0.60
CA ALA A 118 -5.13 3.87 0.04
C ALA A 118 -4.45 4.67 1.16
N ALA A 119 -3.12 4.72 1.14
CA ALA A 119 -2.30 5.48 2.07
C ALA A 119 -1.79 6.77 1.40
N PHE A 120 -2.26 7.91 1.91
CA PHE A 120 -1.86 9.26 1.51
C PHE A 120 -0.57 9.68 2.23
N PRO A 121 0.05 10.83 1.89
CA PRO A 121 1.31 11.23 2.52
C PRO A 121 1.30 11.35 4.04
N GLN A 122 0.14 11.65 4.64
CA GLN A 122 -0.03 11.70 6.09
C GLN A 122 -0.20 10.33 6.75
N ASP A 123 -0.37 9.26 5.96
CA ASP A 123 -0.65 7.91 6.45
C ASP A 123 0.65 7.10 6.59
N GLY A 124 1.24 7.13 7.78
CA GLY A 124 2.28 6.17 8.12
C GLY A 124 1.69 4.77 8.17
N HIS A 125 2.22 3.86 7.36
CA HIS A 125 1.68 2.52 7.23
C HIS A 125 2.74 1.44 7.31
N LYS A 126 2.38 0.29 7.86
CA LYS A 126 3.22 -0.91 7.96
C LYS A 126 2.40 -2.11 7.50
N ALA A 127 2.63 -2.53 6.27
CA ALA A 127 1.99 -3.67 5.63
C ALA A 127 2.84 -4.95 5.76
N VAL A 128 2.46 -6.03 5.07
CA VAL A 128 3.20 -7.31 5.02
C VAL A 128 3.46 -7.89 6.42
N SER A 129 2.51 -7.70 7.33
CA SER A 129 2.67 -8.04 8.75
C SER A 129 1.58 -9.00 9.26
N HIS A 130 1.84 -9.67 10.39
CA HIS A 130 0.87 -10.46 11.15
C HIS A 130 1.13 -10.34 12.67
N THR A 131 0.08 -10.49 13.47
CA THR A 131 0.12 -10.47 14.95
C THR A 131 -0.03 -11.87 15.56
N GLY A 132 -0.63 -12.80 14.80
CA GLY A 132 -0.79 -14.19 15.17
C GLY A 132 0.12 -15.11 14.36
N GLU A 133 -0.43 -15.65 13.28
CA GLU A 133 0.26 -16.61 12.40
C GLU A 133 0.67 -15.99 11.07
N GLN A 134 1.66 -16.59 10.42
CA GLN A 134 2.11 -16.15 9.11
C GLN A 134 1.07 -16.46 8.03
N HIS A 135 0.77 -15.45 7.24
CA HIS A 135 -0.04 -15.55 6.02
C HIS A 135 0.81 -15.41 4.76
N HIS A 136 0.36 -16.05 3.69
CA HIS A 136 0.83 -15.83 2.33
C HIS A 136 -0.06 -14.78 1.63
N TYR A 137 0.52 -13.88 0.85
CA TYR A 137 -0.22 -12.82 0.16
C TYR A 137 0.23 -12.67 -1.30
N VAL A 138 -0.72 -12.23 -2.13
CA VAL A 138 -0.44 -11.62 -3.45
C VAL A 138 -1.19 -10.31 -3.53
N LYS A 139 -0.48 -9.22 -3.82
CA LYS A 139 -1.08 -7.89 -3.89
C LYS A 139 -0.57 -7.06 -5.06
N ALA A 140 -1.44 -6.20 -5.57
CA ALA A 140 -1.04 -5.10 -6.45
C ALA A 140 -0.76 -3.86 -5.61
N VAL A 141 0.43 -3.27 -5.76
CA VAL A 141 0.81 -2.00 -5.15
C VAL A 141 0.84 -0.94 -6.24
N MET A 142 -0.23 -0.16 -6.33
CA MET A 142 -0.34 1.00 -7.21
C MET A 142 0.24 2.24 -6.53
N LYS A 143 1.15 2.91 -7.22
CA LYS A 143 1.73 4.19 -6.84
C LYS A 143 1.10 5.26 -7.73
N LEU A 144 0.14 5.99 -7.18
CA LEU A 144 -0.61 7.04 -7.86
C LEU A 144 0.08 8.39 -7.63
N ARG A 145 0.60 9.01 -8.70
CA ARG A 145 1.37 10.25 -8.58
C ARG A 145 0.46 11.40 -8.18
N LEU A 146 0.83 12.12 -7.13
CA LEU A 146 0.13 13.32 -6.71
C LEU A 146 0.40 14.46 -7.70
N PRO A 147 -0.60 15.33 -7.95
CA PRO A 147 -0.37 16.55 -8.71
C PRO A 147 0.61 17.47 -7.96
N ASN A 148 1.45 18.18 -8.71
CA ASN A 148 2.36 19.19 -8.18
C ASN A 148 1.62 20.44 -7.67
#